data_AF-A0A7X8Z0A4-F1
#
_entry.id   AF-A0A7X8Z0A4-F1
#
_cell.length_a   1.000
_cell.length_b   1.000
_cell.length_c   1.000
_cell.angle_alpha   90.00
_cell.angle_beta   90.00
_cell.angle_gamma   90.00
#
_symmetry.space_group_name_H-M   'P 1'
#
loop_
_entity.id
_entity.type
_entity.pdbx_description
1 polymer ?
#
loop_
_entity_poly.entity_id
_entity_poly.type
_entity_poly.pdbx_seq_one_letter_code
_entity_poly.pdbx_strand_id
1 'polypeptide(L)'
;MALTAITAFGQNRINPNADCTLRGEVNYNAVGEFGLGVKHHGTVSYLEFTLGNAPASQAKLVLNQRDRINEPWPILVRGAEFSFNENTFTAWTTGLSWPLVGSFVVDRTQYTYPWVVFYEMDLTSWYNANLGKTMSLFLVRAQEVVDIWGPMFEDREGTKTGNPAMYGPRIEWVLADNVPILHRNVPTIDRIVDYTENLSQDSFMVTNTGGGTLAYAISDNAPWLSVNPPSGSLGGAQSNNHTINYSVNNLGIGTHQALITISDNGSSSPAVDSPQTIAVTVQVRTVLPDLDLDGDVDQEDFGKFQACYGTSVQPGCEMADFNGDGAVNHIDFGIFLGCFSGANILADKTCDDAYQ
;
A
#
# COMPACT_ATOMS: atom_id res chain seq x y z
N MET A 1 -0.18 11.75 39.49
CA MET A 1 0.69 12.08 38.36
C MET A 1 0.56 10.92 37.39
N ALA A 2 -0.19 11.12 36.31
CA ALA A 2 -0.66 10.05 35.43
C ALA A 2 0.50 9.49 34.59
N LEU A 3 0.59 8.16 34.54
CA LEU A 3 1.42 7.41 33.59
C LEU A 3 0.92 7.74 32.17
N THR A 4 1.71 8.46 31.39
CA THR A 4 1.53 8.49 29.93
C THR A 4 2.29 7.28 29.39
N ALA A 5 1.55 6.28 28.90
CA ALA A 5 2.13 5.25 28.06
C ALA A 5 2.79 5.94 26.87
N ILE A 6 4.10 5.73 26.70
CA ILE A 6 4.81 6.10 25.47
C ILE A 6 4.28 5.14 24.40
N THR A 7 3.28 5.60 23.65
CA THR A 7 2.93 5.02 22.36
C THR A 7 4.17 5.06 21.47
N ALA A 8 4.41 3.95 20.78
CA ALA A 8 5.54 3.63 19.91
C ALA A 8 6.18 4.85 19.20
N PHE A 9 7.51 4.88 19.19
CA PHE A 9 8.30 5.72 18.29
C PHE A 9 7.77 5.57 16.86
N GLY A 10 7.58 6.69 16.17
CA GLY A 10 7.21 6.74 14.74
C GLY A 10 8.34 6.29 13.81
N GLN A 11 8.87 5.08 14.00
CA GLN A 11 9.89 4.48 13.16
C GLN A 11 9.28 3.37 12.31
N ASN A 12 9.44 3.51 11.01
CA ASN A 12 9.15 2.44 10.08
C ASN A 12 10.14 1.30 10.34
N ARG A 13 9.64 0.07 10.41
CA ARG A 13 10.42 -1.12 10.74
C ARG A 13 10.51 -2.05 9.54
N ILE A 14 11.71 -2.50 9.21
CA ILE A 14 11.97 -3.55 8.24
C ILE A 14 12.50 -4.78 8.99
N ASN A 15 11.74 -5.86 8.95
CA ASN A 15 12.17 -7.16 9.45
C ASN A 15 13.05 -7.86 8.41
N PRO A 16 13.99 -8.72 8.82
CA PRO A 16 14.70 -9.53 7.86
C PRO A 16 13.76 -10.51 7.16
N ASN A 17 14.02 -10.75 5.89
CA ASN A 17 13.39 -11.80 5.10
C ASN A 17 13.86 -13.19 5.54
N ALA A 18 15.15 -13.29 5.87
CA ALA A 18 15.85 -14.51 6.24
C ALA A 18 17.01 -14.17 7.17
N ASP A 19 17.35 -15.08 8.08
CA ASP A 19 18.57 -14.98 8.86
C ASP A 19 19.22 -16.35 9.10
N CYS A 20 20.53 -16.39 9.35
CA CYS A 20 21.14 -17.63 9.80
C CYS A 20 22.45 -17.41 10.55
N THR A 21 22.71 -18.29 11.51
CA THR A 21 24.03 -18.46 12.12
C THR A 21 24.77 -19.62 11.46
N LEU A 22 25.98 -19.37 10.98
CA LEU A 22 26.87 -20.40 10.46
C LEU A 22 28.10 -20.54 11.36
N ARG A 23 28.56 -21.78 11.57
CA ARG A 23 29.88 -22.06 12.17
C ARG A 23 30.60 -23.08 11.31
N GLY A 24 31.55 -22.60 10.52
CA GLY A 24 32.04 -23.38 9.38
C GLY A 24 30.89 -23.64 8.40
N GLU A 25 30.86 -24.81 7.78
CA GLU A 25 29.80 -25.19 6.83
C GLU A 25 28.49 -25.63 7.50
N VAL A 26 28.43 -25.59 8.84
CA VAL A 26 27.24 -25.99 9.60
C VAL A 26 26.31 -24.80 9.75
N ASN A 27 25.07 -24.97 9.28
CA ASN A 27 23.98 -24.04 9.47
C ASN A 27 23.20 -24.38 10.74
N TYR A 28 23.23 -23.47 11.70
CA TYR A 28 22.56 -23.65 12.98
C TYR A 28 21.07 -23.34 12.93
N ASN A 29 20.57 -22.69 11.88
CA ASN A 29 19.13 -22.49 11.67
C ASN A 29 18.46 -23.71 11.00
N ALA A 30 19.22 -24.67 10.47
CA ALA A 30 18.69 -25.78 9.66
C ALA A 30 17.98 -26.90 10.45
N VAL A 31 18.25 -27.05 11.76
CA VAL A 31 17.76 -28.19 12.58
C VAL A 31 17.30 -27.82 14.00
N GLY A 32 17.23 -26.53 14.30
CA GLY A 32 16.78 -25.99 15.59
C GLY A 32 17.20 -24.54 15.69
N GLU A 33 16.22 -23.63 15.63
CA GLU A 33 16.43 -22.18 15.56
C GLU A 33 17.43 -21.73 16.64
N PHE A 34 18.42 -20.93 16.23
CA PHE A 34 19.56 -20.52 17.04
C PHE A 34 19.78 -19.04 16.80
N GLY A 35 19.60 -18.24 17.86
CA GLY A 35 19.80 -16.79 17.80
C GLY A 35 21.13 -16.40 17.14
N LEU A 36 21.22 -15.19 16.59
CA LEU A 36 22.32 -14.75 15.74
C LEU A 36 23.67 -14.70 16.48
N GLY A 37 24.54 -15.67 16.22
CA GLY A 37 25.83 -15.81 16.87
C GLY A 37 26.98 -15.12 16.13
N VAL A 38 27.77 -14.34 16.86
CA VAL A 38 29.11 -13.89 16.43
C VAL A 38 30.11 -14.33 17.48
N LYS A 39 30.84 -15.43 17.22
CA LYS A 39 31.66 -16.12 18.23
C LYS A 39 32.97 -16.68 17.67
N HIS A 40 33.66 -17.47 18.50
CA HIS A 40 34.82 -18.27 18.11
C HIS A 40 34.58 -19.22 16.95
N HIS A 41 35.69 -19.73 16.40
CA HIS A 41 35.71 -20.78 15.36
C HIS A 41 34.94 -20.42 14.08
N GLY A 42 35.00 -19.16 13.66
CA GLY A 42 34.32 -18.69 12.45
C GLY A 42 32.79 -18.68 12.56
N THR A 43 32.25 -18.54 13.77
CA THR A 43 30.80 -18.36 13.95
C THR A 43 30.39 -16.96 13.50
N VAL A 44 29.52 -16.89 12.52
CA VAL A 44 29.08 -15.68 11.82
C VAL A 44 27.58 -15.68 11.64
N SER A 45 26.99 -14.50 11.43
CA SER A 45 25.56 -14.37 11.17
C SER A 45 25.29 -13.63 9.87
N TYR A 46 24.23 -14.03 9.17
CA TYR A 46 23.72 -13.38 7.97
C TYR A 46 22.28 -12.91 8.22
N LEU A 47 21.93 -11.75 7.69
CA LEU A 47 20.60 -11.15 7.74
C LEU A 47 20.24 -10.60 6.36
N GLU A 48 19.14 -11.05 5.76
CA GLU A 48 18.63 -10.52 4.49
C GLU A 48 17.48 -9.53 4.73
N PHE A 49 17.46 -8.39 4.04
CA PHE A 49 16.40 -7.39 4.09
C PHE A 49 15.98 -6.95 2.68
N THR A 50 14.68 -6.78 2.45
CA THR A 50 14.17 -6.03 1.30
C THR A 50 14.00 -4.55 1.69
N LEU A 51 14.78 -3.66 1.07
CA LEU A 51 14.73 -2.23 1.37
C LEU A 51 13.64 -1.52 0.57
N GLY A 52 13.02 -0.51 1.18
CA GLY A 52 12.03 0.34 0.52
C GLY A 52 12.65 1.31 -0.50
N ASN A 53 11.80 2.08 -1.19
CA ASN A 53 12.23 3.08 -2.19
C ASN A 53 12.36 4.50 -1.60
N ALA A 54 11.96 4.70 -0.34
CA ALA A 54 11.90 6.01 0.29
C ALA A 54 13.22 6.32 1.03
N PRO A 55 13.88 7.47 0.75
CA PRO A 55 15.07 7.89 1.47
C PRO A 55 14.80 8.12 2.97
N ALA A 56 15.78 7.79 3.80
CA ALA A 56 15.72 7.94 5.24
C ALA A 56 16.65 9.07 5.73
N SER A 57 16.18 9.88 6.68
CA SER A 57 17.04 10.79 7.47
C SER A 57 17.87 10.03 8.50
N GLN A 58 17.37 8.88 8.92
CA GLN A 58 18.04 7.95 9.81
C GLN A 58 17.60 6.52 9.49
N ALA A 59 18.55 5.59 9.39
CA ALA A 59 18.29 4.16 9.42
C ALA A 59 19.27 3.49 10.38
N LYS A 60 18.81 2.55 11.19
CA LYS A 60 19.59 1.85 12.20
C LYS A 60 19.39 0.35 12.11
N LEU A 61 20.48 -0.42 12.10
CA LEU A 61 20.41 -1.84 12.45
C LEU A 61 20.20 -1.94 13.96
N VAL A 62 19.16 -2.66 14.37
CA VAL A 62 18.84 -2.89 15.77
C VAL A 62 18.91 -4.38 16.08
N LEU A 63 19.76 -4.73 17.05
CA LEU A 63 20.00 -6.11 17.47
C LEU A 63 19.79 -6.23 18.97
N ASN A 64 18.95 -7.16 19.40
CA ASN A 64 18.78 -7.44 20.82
C ASN A 64 19.78 -8.48 21.31
N GLN A 65 20.51 -8.20 22.37
CA GLN A 65 21.47 -9.12 22.97
C GLN A 65 21.01 -9.49 24.39
N ARG A 66 21.06 -10.79 24.73
CA ARG A 66 20.72 -11.30 26.08
C ARG A 66 21.78 -12.17 26.74
N ASP A 67 22.78 -12.63 26.01
CA ASP A 67 23.74 -13.59 26.55
C ASP A 67 24.84 -12.88 27.32
N ARG A 68 25.34 -13.52 28.37
CA ARG A 68 26.48 -12.98 29.11
C ARG A 68 27.74 -13.01 28.24
N ILE A 69 28.34 -11.84 28.04
CA ILE A 69 29.72 -11.69 27.53
C ILE A 69 30.67 -11.32 28.68
N ASN A 70 31.89 -11.83 28.66
CA ASN A 70 32.89 -11.51 29.69
C ASN A 70 33.87 -10.42 29.23
N GLU A 71 34.14 -10.35 27.93
CA GLU A 71 35.03 -9.36 27.31
C GLU A 71 34.29 -8.54 26.24
N PRO A 72 34.75 -7.33 25.88
CA PRO A 72 34.20 -6.58 24.75
C PRO A 72 34.41 -7.30 23.40
N TRP A 73 33.38 -7.32 22.57
CA TRP A 73 33.39 -7.95 21.24
C TRP A 73 33.23 -6.90 20.14
N PRO A 74 34.32 -6.53 19.44
CA PRO A 74 34.21 -5.68 18.26
C PRO A 74 33.62 -6.50 17.10
N ILE A 75 32.49 -6.05 16.58
CA ILE A 75 31.76 -6.66 15.47
C ILE A 75 31.88 -5.76 14.24
N LEU A 76 32.26 -6.35 13.12
CA LEU A 76 32.17 -5.76 11.79
C LEU A 76 30.86 -6.20 11.16
N VAL A 77 30.18 -5.24 10.53
CA VAL A 77 29.02 -5.49 9.68
C VAL A 77 29.41 -5.17 8.25
N ARG A 78 29.30 -6.16 7.38
CA ARG A 78 29.52 -6.03 5.93
C ARG A 78 28.22 -6.24 5.20
N GLY A 79 28.10 -5.76 3.96
CA GLY A 79 26.83 -5.87 3.25
C GLY A 79 26.95 -5.82 1.74
N ALA A 80 26.11 -6.59 1.06
CA ALA A 80 26.03 -6.68 -0.39
C ALA A 80 24.62 -7.05 -0.85
N GLU A 81 24.31 -6.78 -2.11
CA GLU A 81 23.11 -7.30 -2.77
C GLU A 81 23.29 -8.81 -2.93
N PHE A 82 22.59 -9.58 -2.10
CA PHE A 82 22.77 -11.02 -1.99
C PHE A 82 21.53 -11.64 -1.36
N SER A 83 21.16 -12.81 -1.87
CA SER A 83 20.05 -13.59 -1.33
C SER A 83 20.44 -15.00 -0.98
N PHE A 84 19.84 -15.51 0.08
CA PHE A 84 20.09 -16.87 0.57
C PHE A 84 18.84 -17.50 1.17
N ASN A 85 18.86 -18.83 1.23
CA ASN A 85 17.83 -19.61 1.91
C ASN A 85 18.36 -20.01 3.29
N GLU A 86 17.75 -19.47 4.35
CA GLU A 86 18.16 -19.68 5.74
C GLU A 86 18.25 -21.14 6.19
N ASN A 87 17.48 -22.05 5.57
CA ASN A 87 17.46 -23.46 5.95
C ASN A 87 18.57 -24.29 5.29
N THR A 88 19.18 -23.77 4.22
CA THR A 88 20.10 -24.55 3.37
C THR A 88 21.44 -23.87 3.11
N PHE A 89 21.58 -22.59 3.46
CA PHE A 89 22.81 -21.84 3.23
C PHE A 89 23.95 -22.32 4.13
N THR A 90 25.15 -22.53 3.57
CA THR A 90 26.32 -23.06 4.31
C THR A 90 27.62 -22.31 4.02
N ALA A 91 27.61 -21.33 3.10
CA ALA A 91 28.81 -20.63 2.64
C ALA A 91 29.24 -19.52 3.61
N TRP A 92 29.79 -19.90 4.77
CA TRP A 92 30.07 -19.00 5.89
C TRP A 92 31.08 -17.87 5.59
N THR A 93 31.98 -18.05 4.62
CA THR A 93 32.99 -17.05 4.24
C THR A 93 32.53 -16.04 3.20
N THR A 94 31.38 -16.24 2.54
CA THR A 94 30.91 -15.39 1.44
C THR A 94 30.88 -13.90 1.81
N GLY A 95 30.42 -13.58 3.02
CA GLY A 95 30.34 -12.21 3.52
C GLY A 95 31.68 -11.53 3.82
N LEU A 96 32.79 -12.28 3.91
CA LEU A 96 34.11 -11.70 4.22
C LEU A 96 34.62 -10.76 3.13
N SER A 97 34.24 -10.98 1.87
CA SER A 97 34.60 -10.11 0.75
C SER A 97 33.65 -8.94 0.54
N TRP A 98 32.54 -8.85 1.29
CA TRP A 98 31.58 -7.76 1.13
C TRP A 98 32.14 -6.43 1.68
N PRO A 99 31.75 -5.29 1.10
CA PRO A 99 32.12 -3.97 1.61
C PRO A 99 31.78 -3.81 3.10
N LEU A 100 32.65 -3.12 3.84
CA LEU A 100 32.37 -2.76 5.24
C LEU A 100 31.27 -1.71 5.27
N VAL A 101 30.22 -1.98 6.04
CA VAL A 101 29.09 -1.08 6.27
C VAL A 101 29.32 -0.27 7.54
N GLY A 102 29.78 -0.94 8.58
CA GLY A 102 30.06 -0.31 9.86
C GLY A 102 30.62 -1.30 10.88
N SER A 103 30.77 -0.82 12.10
CA SER A 103 31.21 -1.65 13.23
C SER A 103 30.63 -1.12 14.52
N PHE A 104 30.42 -2.00 15.48
CA PHE A 104 30.03 -1.65 16.84
C PHE A 104 30.72 -2.60 17.82
N VAL A 105 30.74 -2.22 19.10
CA VAL A 105 31.32 -3.06 20.16
C VAL A 105 30.21 -3.51 21.07
N VAL A 106 30.08 -4.82 21.25
CA VAL A 106 29.24 -5.39 22.32
C VAL A 106 30.09 -5.42 23.57
N ASP A 107 29.80 -4.58 24.55
CA ASP A 107 30.52 -4.55 25.83
C ASP A 107 29.61 -4.76 27.05
N ARG A 108 30.24 -5.10 28.18
CA ARG A 108 29.59 -5.37 29.46
C ARG A 108 29.25 -4.11 30.25
N THR A 109 29.76 -2.94 29.87
CA THR A 109 29.61 -1.72 30.65
C THR A 109 28.18 -1.15 30.62
N GLN A 110 27.37 -1.60 29.65
CA GLN A 110 25.96 -1.25 29.49
C GLN A 110 24.99 -2.16 30.27
N TYR A 111 25.50 -3.12 31.06
CA TYR A 111 24.68 -4.07 31.80
C TYR A 111 24.13 -3.45 33.10
N THR A 112 22.99 -2.79 33.02
CA THR A 112 22.17 -2.49 34.19
C THR A 112 20.91 -3.36 34.16
N TYR A 113 20.52 -3.85 35.34
CA TYR A 113 19.23 -4.55 35.48
C TYR A 113 18.12 -3.63 34.96
N PRO A 114 17.19 -4.09 34.09
CA PRO A 114 16.90 -5.48 33.72
C PRO A 114 17.44 -5.90 32.33
N TRP A 115 18.54 -6.66 32.29
CA TRP A 115 19.03 -7.66 31.30
C TRP A 115 18.60 -7.61 29.81
N VAL A 116 18.33 -6.45 29.22
CA VAL A 116 17.96 -6.31 27.81
C VAL A 116 18.74 -5.15 27.23
N VAL A 117 19.69 -5.43 26.34
CA VAL A 117 20.48 -4.41 25.66
C VAL A 117 20.18 -4.48 24.17
N PHE A 118 19.78 -3.34 23.60
CA PHE A 118 19.70 -3.16 22.16
C PHE A 118 20.97 -2.47 21.69
N TYR A 119 21.61 -3.06 20.70
CA TYR A 119 22.69 -2.44 19.97
C TYR A 119 22.13 -1.80 18.71
N GLU A 120 22.46 -0.54 18.53
CA GLU A 120 22.08 0.25 17.37
C GLU A 120 23.34 0.61 16.58
N MET A 121 23.31 0.36 15.28
CA MET A 121 24.36 0.79 14.36
C MET A 121 23.74 1.64 13.26
N ASP A 122 24.29 2.84 13.05
CA ASP A 122 23.87 3.70 11.95
C ASP A 122 24.10 3.00 10.59
N LEU A 123 23.01 2.89 9.84
CA LEU A 123 22.95 2.33 8.48
C LEU A 123 22.52 3.37 7.45
N THR A 124 22.34 4.63 7.82
CA THR A 124 21.64 5.64 7.00
C THR A 124 22.22 5.75 5.58
N SER A 125 23.54 5.94 5.46
CA SER A 125 24.21 6.05 4.16
C SER A 125 24.10 4.75 3.33
N TRP A 126 24.23 3.60 3.98
CA TRP A 126 24.12 2.30 3.32
C TRP A 126 22.69 2.00 2.85
N TYR A 127 21.70 2.29 3.68
CA TYR A 127 20.28 2.15 3.36
C TYR A 127 19.92 3.00 2.13
N ASN A 128 20.26 4.30 2.15
CA ASN A 128 19.94 5.22 1.06
C ASN A 128 20.66 4.88 -0.26
N ALA A 129 21.84 4.26 -0.21
CA ALA A 129 22.56 3.82 -1.39
C ALA A 129 21.98 2.54 -2.04
N ASN A 130 21.07 1.84 -1.35
CA ASN A 130 20.56 0.53 -1.76
C ASN A 130 19.01 0.46 -1.77
N LEU A 131 18.33 1.60 -1.90
CA LEU A 131 16.87 1.66 -1.98
C LEU A 131 16.32 0.74 -3.08
N GLY A 132 15.23 0.04 -2.78
CA GLY A 132 14.54 -0.88 -3.69
C GLY A 132 15.22 -2.24 -3.90
N LYS A 133 16.34 -2.51 -3.23
CA LYS A 133 17.11 -3.76 -3.38
C LYS A 133 16.89 -4.74 -2.25
N THR A 134 17.12 -6.03 -2.53
CA THR A 134 17.28 -7.06 -1.50
C THR A 134 18.74 -7.17 -1.12
N MET A 135 19.06 -6.86 0.13
CA MET A 135 20.40 -6.69 0.64
C MET A 135 20.64 -7.63 1.82
N SER A 136 21.83 -8.24 1.87
CA SER A 136 22.26 -9.01 3.03
C SER A 136 23.32 -8.27 3.84
N LEU A 137 23.24 -8.39 5.15
CA LEU A 137 24.26 -8.01 6.12
C LEU A 137 24.95 -9.25 6.67
N PHE A 138 26.25 -9.15 6.87
CA PHE A 138 27.12 -10.19 7.40
C PHE A 138 27.82 -9.67 8.65
N LEU A 139 27.57 -10.34 9.78
CA LEU A 139 28.13 -10.00 11.07
C LEU A 139 29.28 -10.95 11.37
N VAL A 140 30.45 -10.37 11.60
CA VAL A 140 31.68 -11.10 11.92
C VAL A 140 32.49 -10.32 12.93
N ARG A 141 33.21 -11.02 13.81
CA ARG A 141 34.16 -10.37 14.72
C ARG A 141 35.27 -9.65 13.95
N ALA A 142 35.72 -8.52 14.47
CA ALA A 142 36.85 -7.77 13.91
C ALA A 142 38.20 -8.45 14.18
N GLN A 143 38.33 -9.11 15.33
CA GLN A 143 39.54 -9.81 15.76
C GLN A 143 39.20 -10.97 16.69
N GLU A 144 40.16 -11.85 16.96
CA GLU A 144 40.02 -12.90 17.98
C GLU A 144 39.94 -12.26 19.37
N VAL A 145 39.04 -12.80 20.19
CA VAL A 145 38.86 -12.45 21.61
C VAL A 145 39.32 -13.66 22.43
N VAL A 146 39.71 -13.50 23.69
CA VAL A 146 40.11 -14.67 24.53
C VAL A 146 38.89 -15.41 25.06
N ASP A 147 37.77 -14.71 25.23
CA ASP A 147 36.50 -15.25 25.70
C ASP A 147 35.83 -16.13 24.63
N ILE A 148 35.54 -17.39 24.95
CA ILE A 148 34.88 -18.30 24.01
C ILE A 148 33.36 -18.06 23.90
N TRP A 149 32.78 -17.31 24.84
CA TRP A 149 31.35 -17.02 24.93
C TRP A 149 31.02 -15.68 24.28
N GLY A 150 31.04 -15.67 22.94
CA GLY A 150 30.68 -14.47 22.17
C GLY A 150 29.20 -14.12 22.20
N PRO A 151 28.85 -12.90 21.76
CA PRO A 151 27.48 -12.43 21.75
C PRO A 151 26.61 -13.31 20.88
N MET A 152 25.37 -13.45 21.34
CA MET A 152 24.28 -13.93 20.52
C MET A 152 23.13 -12.96 20.64
N PHE A 153 22.66 -12.53 19.49
CA PHE A 153 21.49 -11.70 19.37
C PHE A 153 20.25 -12.55 19.22
N GLU A 154 19.09 -11.91 19.35
CA GLU A 154 17.84 -12.51 18.93
C GLU A 154 17.83 -12.69 17.41
N ASP A 155 17.14 -13.71 16.94
CA ASP A 155 16.89 -14.00 15.52
C ASP A 155 15.47 -13.59 15.10
N ARG A 156 15.20 -13.78 13.82
CA ARG A 156 13.92 -13.47 13.18
C ARG A 156 12.76 -14.28 13.78
N GLU A 157 13.02 -15.51 14.18
CA GLU A 157 12.03 -16.42 14.75
C GLU A 157 11.75 -16.10 16.24
N GLY A 158 12.67 -15.41 16.89
CA GLY A 158 12.55 -14.99 18.28
C GLY A 158 12.90 -16.10 19.26
N THR A 159 13.81 -16.99 18.88
CA THR A 159 14.22 -18.20 19.61
C THR A 159 14.55 -17.91 21.08
N LYS A 160 15.14 -16.76 21.39
CA LYS A 160 15.58 -16.44 22.75
C LYS A 160 14.47 -15.89 23.63
N THR A 161 13.50 -15.19 23.06
CA THR A 161 12.50 -14.44 23.82
C THR A 161 11.07 -14.89 23.61
N GLY A 162 10.81 -15.67 22.56
CA GLY A 162 9.46 -15.97 22.07
C GLY A 162 8.73 -14.74 21.53
N ASN A 163 9.42 -13.60 21.34
CA ASN A 163 8.80 -12.35 20.90
C ASN A 163 9.67 -11.62 19.86
N PRO A 164 9.72 -12.13 18.61
CA PRO A 164 10.48 -11.50 17.53
C PRO A 164 9.91 -10.12 17.16
N ALA A 165 8.61 -9.90 17.40
CA ALA A 165 7.96 -8.62 17.22
C ALA A 165 8.51 -7.53 18.16
N MET A 166 9.15 -7.87 19.28
CA MET A 166 9.77 -6.89 20.17
C MET A 166 11.30 -6.93 20.10
N TYR A 167 11.87 -8.12 20.05
CA TYR A 167 13.31 -8.32 20.23
C TYR A 167 14.04 -8.75 18.96
N GLY A 168 13.31 -9.14 17.91
CA GLY A 168 13.90 -9.57 16.66
C GLY A 168 14.78 -8.49 16.01
N PRO A 169 15.79 -8.92 15.23
CA PRO A 169 16.66 -8.04 14.47
C PRO A 169 15.83 -7.25 13.45
N ARG A 170 16.20 -6.00 13.20
CA ARG A 170 15.45 -5.14 12.30
C ARG A 170 16.27 -3.93 11.84
N ILE A 171 15.81 -3.31 10.75
CA ILE A 171 16.18 -1.94 10.42
C ILE A 171 15.04 -1.04 10.89
N GLU A 172 15.36 -0.09 11.76
CA GLU A 172 14.46 1.01 12.12
C GLU A 172 14.86 2.24 11.32
N TRP A 173 13.91 2.91 10.67
CA TRP A 173 14.20 4.09 9.88
C TRP A 173 13.15 5.19 10.03
N VAL A 174 13.60 6.41 9.76
CA VAL A 174 12.82 7.64 9.76
C VAL A 174 12.89 8.21 8.36
N LEU A 175 11.72 8.52 7.77
CA LEU A 175 11.63 9.15 6.46
C LEU A 175 12.43 10.46 6.44
N ALA A 176 13.13 10.72 5.33
CA ALA A 176 13.85 11.98 5.18
C ALA A 176 12.86 13.16 5.08
N ASP A 177 13.15 14.25 5.79
CA ASP A 177 12.26 15.42 5.88
C ASP A 177 12.02 16.09 4.52
N ASN A 178 12.90 15.89 3.55
CA ASN A 178 12.80 16.45 2.20
C ASN A 178 12.14 15.51 1.18
N VAL A 179 11.45 14.46 1.64
CA VAL A 179 10.69 13.55 0.77
C VAL A 179 9.25 14.07 0.65
N PRO A 180 8.72 14.26 -0.57
CA PRO A 180 7.31 14.59 -0.75
C PRO A 180 6.44 13.35 -0.48
N ILE A 181 5.24 13.57 0.05
CA ILE A 181 4.24 12.50 0.25
C ILE A 181 2.98 12.95 -0.47
N LEU A 182 2.56 12.18 -1.46
CA LEU A 182 1.40 12.49 -2.27
C LEU A 182 0.13 12.03 -1.54
N HIS A 183 -0.83 12.94 -1.36
CA HIS A 183 -2.11 12.62 -0.74
C HIS A 183 -3.28 13.22 -1.52
N ARG A 184 -4.36 12.46 -1.65
CA ARG A 184 -5.66 12.92 -2.17
C ARG A 184 -6.74 12.79 -1.10
N ASN A 185 -7.64 13.76 -1.03
CA ASN A 185 -8.74 13.75 -0.04
C ASN A 185 -9.95 12.90 -0.45
N VAL A 186 -10.12 12.59 -1.74
CA VAL A 186 -11.27 11.84 -2.28
C VAL A 186 -10.77 10.57 -2.97
N PRO A 187 -11.14 9.35 -2.52
CA PRO A 187 -10.75 8.10 -3.16
C PRO A 187 -11.75 7.60 -4.21
N THR A 188 -13.02 7.97 -4.08
CA THR A 188 -14.12 7.55 -4.96
C THR A 188 -15.11 8.70 -5.19
N ILE A 189 -15.74 8.74 -6.36
CA ILE A 189 -16.81 9.67 -6.71
C ILE A 189 -17.90 8.88 -7.43
N ASP A 190 -19.11 8.91 -6.89
CA ASP A 190 -20.28 8.29 -7.51
C ASP A 190 -21.29 9.39 -7.87
N ARG A 191 -21.78 9.36 -9.11
CA ARG A 191 -22.73 10.32 -9.67
C ARG A 191 -23.85 9.60 -10.37
N ILE A 192 -25.04 10.19 -10.32
CA ILE A 192 -26.19 9.78 -11.09
C ILE A 192 -26.62 10.99 -11.93
N VAL A 193 -26.91 10.77 -13.20
CA VAL A 193 -27.43 11.78 -14.11
C VAL A 193 -28.55 11.19 -14.95
N ASP A 194 -29.56 12.00 -15.20
CA ASP A 194 -30.63 11.62 -16.11
C ASP A 194 -30.12 11.68 -17.55
N TYR A 195 -30.59 10.78 -18.41
CA TYR A 195 -30.17 10.74 -19.81
C TYR A 195 -30.38 12.11 -20.47
N THR A 196 -29.38 12.57 -21.21
CA THR A 196 -29.28 13.91 -21.85
C THR A 196 -29.12 15.12 -20.91
N GLU A 197 -29.17 14.94 -19.59
CA GLU A 197 -28.88 16.02 -18.63
C GLU A 197 -27.37 16.22 -18.40
N ASN A 198 -27.00 17.38 -17.84
CA ASN A 198 -25.61 17.69 -17.52
C ASN A 198 -25.30 17.38 -16.05
N LEU A 199 -24.07 16.93 -15.79
CA LEU A 199 -23.54 16.82 -14.43
C LEU A 199 -22.83 18.09 -14.00
N SER A 200 -23.03 18.47 -12.73
CA SER A 200 -22.20 19.48 -12.09
C SER A 200 -20.76 19.00 -11.93
N GLN A 201 -19.81 19.94 -11.99
CA GLN A 201 -18.40 19.65 -11.74
C GLN A 201 -18.17 19.17 -10.31
N ASP A 202 -17.16 18.32 -10.16
CA ASP A 202 -16.60 17.95 -8.86
C ASP A 202 -15.25 18.57 -8.62
N SER A 203 -14.77 18.44 -7.38
CA SER A 203 -13.39 18.79 -7.08
C SER A 203 -12.76 17.84 -6.09
N PHE A 204 -11.45 17.71 -6.19
CA PHE A 204 -10.61 17.03 -5.22
C PHE A 204 -9.34 17.84 -5.00
N MET A 205 -8.70 17.59 -3.87
CA MET A 205 -7.50 18.28 -3.45
C MET A 205 -6.33 17.31 -3.46
N VAL A 206 -5.23 17.73 -4.07
CA VAL A 206 -3.93 17.09 -3.93
C VAL A 206 -3.16 17.86 -2.89
N THR A 207 -2.62 17.16 -1.89
CA THR A 207 -1.84 17.73 -0.80
C THR A 207 -0.49 17.03 -0.75
N ASN A 208 0.57 17.82 -0.59
CA ASN A 208 1.87 17.28 -0.23
C ASN A 208 1.99 17.26 1.29
N THR A 209 1.88 16.09 1.91
CA THR A 209 2.00 15.90 3.36
C THR A 209 3.43 15.64 3.82
N GLY A 210 4.37 15.52 2.89
CA GLY A 210 5.81 15.45 3.16
C GLY A 210 6.45 16.84 3.25
N GLY A 211 7.78 16.88 3.40
CA GLY A 211 8.52 18.15 3.44
C GLY A 211 9.31 18.48 2.17
N GLY A 212 9.43 17.55 1.22
CA GLY A 212 10.00 17.80 -0.12
C GLY A 212 9.06 18.60 -1.04
N THR A 213 9.51 18.93 -2.25
CA THR A 213 8.61 19.48 -3.28
C THR A 213 7.99 18.34 -4.09
N LEU A 214 6.66 18.26 -4.08
CA LEU A 214 5.87 17.35 -4.91
C LEU A 214 5.60 17.99 -6.27
N ALA A 215 6.10 17.41 -7.36
CA ALA A 215 5.69 17.74 -8.71
C ALA A 215 4.88 16.55 -9.26
N TYR A 216 3.66 16.78 -9.74
CA TYR A 216 2.74 15.70 -10.09
C TYR A 216 1.96 15.99 -11.37
N ALA A 217 1.52 14.92 -12.02
CA ALA A 217 0.61 14.94 -13.16
C ALA A 217 -0.63 14.10 -12.85
N ILE A 218 -1.74 14.49 -13.47
CA ILE A 218 -3.04 13.84 -13.38
C ILE A 218 -3.43 13.40 -14.79
N SER A 219 -3.81 12.14 -14.91
CA SER A 219 -4.43 11.58 -16.11
C SER A 219 -5.73 10.89 -15.75
N ASP A 220 -6.55 10.63 -16.75
CA ASP A 220 -7.73 9.78 -16.66
C ASP A 220 -7.77 8.84 -17.87
N ASN A 221 -8.68 7.87 -17.84
CA ASN A 221 -8.83 6.85 -18.89
C ASN A 221 -10.19 6.93 -19.60
N ALA A 222 -10.92 8.05 -19.50
CA ALA A 222 -12.29 8.14 -19.98
C ALA A 222 -12.54 9.42 -20.80
N PRO A 223 -13.03 9.32 -22.04
CA PRO A 223 -13.23 10.49 -22.91
C PRO A 223 -14.34 11.43 -22.44
N TRP A 224 -15.21 10.98 -21.54
CA TRP A 224 -16.30 11.75 -20.94
C TRP A 224 -15.89 12.47 -19.65
N LEU A 225 -14.63 12.37 -19.24
CA LEU A 225 -14.10 12.98 -18.03
C LEU A 225 -12.85 13.80 -18.36
N SER A 226 -12.62 14.89 -17.64
CA SER A 226 -11.33 15.60 -17.67
C SER A 226 -11.05 16.32 -16.36
N VAL A 227 -9.77 16.49 -16.03
CA VAL A 227 -9.33 17.17 -14.79
C VAL A 227 -8.53 18.43 -15.10
N ASN A 228 -8.87 19.54 -14.45
CA ASN A 228 -8.18 20.82 -14.61
C ASN A 228 -7.87 21.49 -13.25
N PRO A 229 -6.64 21.96 -12.99
CA PRO A 229 -5.43 21.75 -13.82
C PRO A 229 -5.00 20.28 -13.86
N PRO A 230 -4.35 19.78 -14.92
CA PRO A 230 -3.94 18.37 -15.03
C PRO A 230 -2.58 18.07 -14.36
N SER A 231 -2.01 19.03 -13.63
CA SER A 231 -0.71 18.90 -12.98
C SER A 231 -0.52 19.99 -11.94
N GLY A 232 0.49 19.84 -11.08
CA GLY A 232 0.88 20.90 -10.16
C GLY A 232 2.24 20.69 -9.54
N SER A 233 2.65 21.68 -8.75
CA SER A 233 3.83 21.63 -7.90
C SER A 233 3.49 22.19 -6.52
N LEU A 234 3.86 21.47 -5.47
CA LEU A 234 3.50 21.73 -4.07
C LEU A 234 4.73 21.57 -3.18
N GLY A 235 5.12 22.61 -2.46
CA GLY A 235 6.01 22.48 -1.31
C GLY A 235 5.35 21.72 -0.16
N GLY A 236 6.11 21.44 0.89
CA GLY A 236 5.59 20.70 2.05
C GLY A 236 4.39 21.38 2.71
N ALA A 237 3.41 20.57 3.12
CA ALA A 237 2.13 20.98 3.68
C ALA A 237 1.25 21.88 2.78
N GLN A 238 1.59 22.06 1.50
CA GLN A 238 0.75 22.80 0.56
C GLN A 238 -0.26 21.88 -0.13
N SER A 239 -1.34 22.47 -0.63
CA SER A 239 -2.36 21.77 -1.40
C SER A 239 -2.83 22.57 -2.61
N ASN A 240 -3.33 21.86 -3.62
CA ASN A 240 -3.94 22.40 -4.83
C ASN A 240 -5.29 21.74 -5.07
N ASN A 241 -6.27 22.55 -5.45
CA ASN A 241 -7.58 22.07 -5.85
C ASN A 241 -7.61 21.75 -7.35
N HIS A 242 -8.29 20.65 -7.70
CA HIS A 242 -8.49 20.19 -9.06
C HIS A 242 -9.98 20.01 -9.31
N THR A 243 -10.45 20.49 -10.45
CA THR A 243 -11.86 20.37 -10.87
C THR A 243 -12.00 19.25 -11.88
N ILE A 244 -13.00 18.40 -11.66
CA ILE A 244 -13.41 17.33 -12.57
C ILE A 244 -14.59 17.84 -13.40
N ASN A 245 -14.45 17.74 -14.72
CA ASN A 245 -15.48 18.09 -15.69
C ASN A 245 -16.01 16.82 -16.34
N TYR A 246 -17.33 16.78 -16.54
CA TYR A 246 -18.02 15.65 -17.15
C TYR A 246 -18.65 16.06 -18.48
N SER A 247 -18.49 15.22 -19.50
CA SER A 247 -19.12 15.34 -20.83
C SER A 247 -20.04 14.14 -21.05
N VAL A 248 -21.17 14.12 -20.32
CA VAL A 248 -22.09 12.98 -20.26
C VAL A 248 -23.11 12.92 -21.39
N ASN A 249 -23.27 13.99 -22.19
CA ASN A 249 -24.34 14.10 -23.18
C ASN A 249 -24.31 13.03 -24.29
N ASN A 250 -23.18 12.35 -24.48
CA ASN A 250 -23.01 11.26 -25.46
C ASN A 250 -22.87 9.88 -24.80
N LEU A 251 -23.10 9.78 -23.49
CA LEU A 251 -23.10 8.50 -22.79
C LEU A 251 -24.48 7.87 -22.91
N GLY A 252 -24.50 6.62 -23.38
CA GLY A 252 -25.71 5.81 -23.34
C GLY A 252 -26.13 5.53 -21.89
N ILE A 253 -27.38 5.17 -21.70
CA ILE A 253 -27.92 4.78 -20.40
C ILE A 253 -27.14 3.56 -19.85
N GLY A 254 -26.89 3.58 -18.54
CA GLY A 254 -26.12 2.56 -17.83
C GLY A 254 -24.96 3.11 -17.00
N THR A 255 -24.11 2.21 -16.52
CA THR A 255 -22.97 2.54 -15.64
C THR A 255 -21.70 2.78 -16.46
N HIS A 256 -21.07 3.93 -16.25
CA HIS A 256 -19.80 4.32 -16.84
C HIS A 256 -18.75 4.49 -15.75
N GLN A 257 -17.61 3.81 -15.91
CA GLN A 257 -16.52 3.84 -14.93
C GLN A 257 -15.27 4.50 -15.52
N ALA A 258 -14.60 5.31 -14.70
CA ALA A 258 -13.33 5.94 -15.01
C ALA A 258 -12.37 5.86 -13.83
N LEU A 259 -11.09 6.00 -14.11
CA LEU A 259 -10.00 6.01 -13.14
C LEU A 259 -9.12 7.24 -13.38
N ILE A 260 -9.17 8.20 -12.46
CA ILE A 260 -8.24 9.32 -12.43
C ILE A 260 -6.98 8.84 -11.71
N THR A 261 -5.80 9.05 -12.29
CA THR A 261 -4.50 8.67 -11.72
C THR A 261 -3.66 9.92 -11.48
N ILE A 262 -3.24 10.13 -10.22
CA ILE A 262 -2.30 11.17 -9.81
C ILE A 262 -0.94 10.51 -9.56
N SER A 263 0.09 10.94 -10.27
CA SER A 263 1.45 10.38 -10.16
C SER A 263 2.49 11.47 -9.95
N ASP A 264 3.54 11.15 -9.19
CA ASP A 264 4.80 11.90 -9.22
C ASP A 264 5.30 12.03 -10.65
N ASN A 265 5.60 13.27 -11.04
CA ASN A 265 6.05 13.63 -12.37
C ASN A 265 7.18 14.67 -12.29
N GLY A 266 8.24 14.31 -11.56
CA GLY A 266 9.49 15.08 -11.55
C GLY A 266 9.83 15.71 -10.21
N SER A 267 9.37 15.14 -9.10
CA SER A 267 9.92 15.47 -7.79
C SER A 267 11.42 15.15 -7.71
N SER A 268 12.17 15.94 -6.95
CA SER A 268 13.61 15.75 -6.75
C SER A 268 13.94 14.47 -5.98
N SER A 269 13.08 14.10 -5.02
CA SER A 269 13.05 12.79 -4.37
C SER A 269 11.75 12.10 -4.78
N PRO A 270 11.75 10.79 -5.08
CA PRO A 270 10.53 10.06 -5.40
C PRO A 270 9.46 10.27 -4.33
N ALA A 271 8.24 10.66 -4.74
CA ALA A 271 7.15 10.86 -3.81
C ALA A 271 6.70 9.53 -3.20
N VAL A 272 6.48 9.53 -1.89
CA VAL A 272 5.83 8.41 -1.19
C VAL A 272 4.34 8.43 -1.53
N ASP A 273 3.72 7.25 -1.52
CA ASP A 273 2.31 7.03 -1.87
C ASP A 273 1.95 7.52 -3.28
N SER A 274 2.85 7.35 -4.24
CA SER A 274 2.61 7.58 -5.67
C SER A 274 2.75 6.27 -6.46
N PRO A 275 1.83 5.96 -7.41
CA PRO A 275 0.66 6.75 -7.81
C PRO A 275 -0.54 6.56 -6.86
N GLN A 276 -1.52 7.43 -7.02
CA GLN A 276 -2.81 7.41 -6.32
C GLN A 276 -3.97 7.55 -7.31
N THR A 277 -5.11 6.92 -7.03
CA THR A 277 -6.21 6.79 -8.00
C THR A 277 -7.59 7.18 -7.46
N ILE A 278 -8.37 7.98 -8.18
CA ILE A 278 -9.78 8.24 -7.84
C ILE A 278 -10.66 7.40 -8.77
N ALA A 279 -11.44 6.48 -8.21
CA ALA A 279 -12.43 5.74 -8.98
C ALA A 279 -13.68 6.61 -9.16
N VAL A 280 -14.16 6.74 -10.39
CA VAL A 280 -15.34 7.54 -10.71
C VAL A 280 -16.39 6.65 -11.36
N THR A 281 -17.59 6.63 -10.80
CA THR A 281 -18.75 5.93 -11.35
C THR A 281 -19.82 6.96 -11.71
N VAL A 282 -20.25 6.98 -12.96
CA VAL A 282 -21.41 7.75 -13.41
C VAL A 282 -22.50 6.76 -13.85
N GLN A 283 -23.65 6.80 -13.20
CA GLN A 283 -24.84 6.10 -13.66
C GLN A 283 -25.69 7.08 -14.47
N VAL A 284 -25.79 6.83 -15.78
CA VAL A 284 -26.76 7.51 -16.64
C VAL A 284 -28.05 6.72 -16.55
N ARG A 285 -29.13 7.34 -16.10
CA ARG A 285 -30.42 6.67 -15.88
C ARG A 285 -31.52 7.23 -16.78
N THR A 286 -32.54 6.42 -16.93
CA THR A 286 -33.80 6.68 -17.62
C THR A 286 -34.93 6.11 -16.76
N VAL A 287 -36.18 6.30 -17.18
CA VAL A 287 -37.35 5.80 -16.44
C VAL A 287 -37.39 4.27 -16.49
N LEU A 288 -37.89 3.62 -15.44
CA LEU A 288 -37.99 2.16 -15.42
C LEU A 288 -38.63 1.55 -16.68
N PRO A 289 -39.71 2.13 -17.27
CA PRO A 289 -40.34 1.56 -18.45
C PRO A 289 -39.59 1.68 -19.79
N ASP A 290 -38.44 2.35 -19.82
CA ASP A 290 -37.53 2.38 -20.97
C ASP A 290 -36.66 1.10 -20.92
N LEU A 291 -37.14 0.06 -21.60
CA LEU A 291 -36.60 -1.30 -21.59
C LEU A 291 -35.53 -1.51 -22.67
N ASP A 292 -35.39 -0.61 -23.62
CA ASP A 292 -34.32 -0.63 -24.61
C ASP A 292 -33.19 0.36 -24.44
N LEU A 293 -33.34 1.23 -23.44
CA LEU A 293 -32.32 2.13 -22.91
C LEU A 293 -31.91 3.18 -23.94
N ASP A 294 -32.88 3.70 -24.68
CA ASP A 294 -32.68 4.75 -25.67
C ASP A 294 -33.16 6.15 -25.22
N GLY A 295 -33.86 6.23 -24.09
CA GLY A 295 -34.33 7.45 -23.43
C GLY A 295 -35.82 7.72 -23.56
N ASP A 296 -36.55 6.97 -24.38
CA ASP A 296 -38.00 7.10 -24.50
C ASP A 296 -38.75 5.84 -24.06
N VAL A 297 -40.08 5.93 -24.02
CA VAL A 297 -40.95 4.79 -23.72
C VAL A 297 -41.96 4.68 -24.85
N ASP A 298 -41.78 3.67 -25.70
CA ASP A 298 -42.52 3.56 -26.96
C ASP A 298 -42.96 2.13 -27.33
N GLN A 299 -43.14 1.86 -28.63
CA GLN A 299 -43.58 0.54 -29.11
C GLN A 299 -42.48 -0.52 -29.04
N GLU A 300 -41.20 -0.15 -29.14
CA GLU A 300 -40.06 -1.05 -29.01
C GLU A 300 -39.96 -1.56 -27.57
N ASP A 301 -40.11 -0.68 -26.58
CA ASP A 301 -40.21 -1.06 -25.16
C ASP A 301 -41.43 -1.91 -24.89
N PHE A 302 -42.59 -1.56 -25.47
CA PHE A 302 -43.80 -2.35 -25.29
C PHE A 302 -43.61 -3.79 -25.82
N GLY A 303 -42.88 -3.95 -26.92
CA GLY A 303 -42.53 -5.28 -27.45
C GLY A 303 -41.72 -6.11 -26.44
N LYS A 304 -40.78 -5.47 -25.73
CA LYS A 304 -40.00 -6.12 -24.66
C LYS A 304 -40.85 -6.43 -23.43
N PHE A 305 -41.67 -5.47 -23.01
CA PHE A 305 -42.61 -5.64 -21.92
C PHE A 305 -43.56 -6.82 -22.18
N GLN A 306 -44.15 -6.89 -23.39
CA GLN A 306 -45.06 -7.95 -23.81
C GLN A 306 -44.39 -9.33 -23.77
N ALA A 307 -43.11 -9.43 -24.15
CA ALA A 307 -42.37 -10.69 -24.09
C ALA A 307 -42.20 -11.20 -22.65
N CYS A 308 -42.19 -10.29 -21.68
CA CYS A 308 -42.04 -10.58 -20.26
C CYS A 308 -43.36 -10.78 -19.50
N TYR A 309 -44.49 -10.42 -20.11
CA TYR A 309 -45.80 -10.44 -19.46
C TYR A 309 -46.19 -11.83 -18.94
N GLY A 310 -46.47 -11.95 -17.64
CA GLY A 310 -46.81 -13.20 -16.99
C GLY A 310 -47.00 -13.09 -15.48
N THR A 311 -47.34 -14.22 -14.85
CA THR A 311 -47.60 -14.29 -13.40
C THR A 311 -46.34 -14.48 -12.55
N SER A 312 -45.16 -14.49 -13.16
CA SER A 312 -43.87 -14.63 -12.48
C SER A 312 -42.74 -14.09 -13.35
N VAL A 313 -41.83 -13.30 -12.79
CA VAL A 313 -40.63 -12.79 -13.49
C VAL A 313 -39.75 -13.95 -13.97
N GLN A 314 -39.50 -13.97 -15.28
CA GLN A 314 -38.56 -14.91 -15.90
C GLN A 314 -37.14 -14.33 -15.90
N PRO A 315 -36.08 -15.16 -15.95
CA PRO A 315 -34.72 -14.67 -16.14
C PRO A 315 -34.61 -13.78 -17.39
N GLY A 316 -34.09 -12.56 -17.23
CA GLY A 316 -34.00 -11.54 -18.27
C GLY A 316 -35.19 -10.58 -18.36
N CYS A 317 -36.23 -10.76 -17.53
CA CYS A 317 -37.41 -9.90 -17.44
C CYS A 317 -37.46 -9.09 -16.15
N GLU A 318 -36.40 -9.09 -15.36
CA GLU A 318 -36.33 -8.39 -14.07
C GLU A 318 -36.54 -6.88 -14.21
N MET A 319 -36.17 -6.30 -15.36
CA MET A 319 -36.38 -4.88 -15.64
C MET A 319 -37.83 -4.52 -15.95
N ALA A 320 -38.69 -5.49 -16.32
CA ALA A 320 -40.09 -5.24 -16.68
C ALA A 320 -41.06 -5.37 -15.48
N ASP A 321 -40.57 -5.80 -14.32
CA ASP A 321 -41.29 -5.81 -13.03
C ASP A 321 -41.08 -4.48 -12.33
N PHE A 322 -41.83 -3.46 -12.75
CA PHE A 322 -41.61 -2.09 -12.33
C PHE A 322 -42.06 -1.83 -10.89
N ASN A 323 -42.99 -2.64 -10.37
CA ASN A 323 -43.46 -2.53 -8.98
C ASN A 323 -42.73 -3.47 -8.01
N GLY A 324 -41.89 -4.38 -8.51
CA GLY A 324 -41.10 -5.33 -7.73
C GLY A 324 -41.93 -6.41 -7.03
N ASP A 325 -43.12 -6.74 -7.55
CA ASP A 325 -44.03 -7.73 -6.94
C ASP A 325 -43.73 -9.18 -7.36
N GLY A 326 -42.76 -9.37 -8.26
CA GLY A 326 -42.35 -10.67 -8.77
C GLY A 326 -43.18 -11.16 -9.95
N ALA A 327 -44.05 -10.33 -10.55
CA ALA A 327 -44.81 -10.62 -11.76
C ALA A 327 -44.89 -9.42 -12.70
N VAL A 328 -44.80 -9.65 -14.02
CA VAL A 328 -44.96 -8.59 -15.03
C VAL A 328 -46.39 -8.62 -15.55
N ASN A 329 -47.24 -7.74 -15.06
CA ASN A 329 -48.69 -7.85 -15.25
C ASN A 329 -49.39 -6.51 -15.54
N HIS A 330 -50.72 -6.46 -15.38
CA HIS A 330 -51.51 -5.25 -15.64
C HIS A 330 -51.15 -4.06 -14.74
N ILE A 331 -50.55 -4.29 -13.57
CA ILE A 331 -50.06 -3.23 -12.69
C ILE A 331 -48.83 -2.57 -13.32
N ASP A 332 -47.85 -3.35 -13.76
CA ASP A 332 -46.66 -2.85 -14.47
C ASP A 332 -47.03 -2.18 -15.79
N PHE A 333 -48.03 -2.71 -16.50
CA PHE A 333 -48.54 -2.07 -17.70
C PHE A 333 -49.16 -0.69 -17.42
N GLY A 334 -49.75 -0.50 -16.24
CA GLY A 334 -50.22 0.81 -15.79
C GLY A 334 -49.08 1.81 -15.61
N ILE A 335 -47.95 1.37 -15.05
CA ILE A 335 -46.72 2.17 -14.90
C ILE A 335 -46.14 2.48 -16.28
N PHE A 336 -46.03 1.47 -17.15
CA PHE A 336 -45.59 1.62 -18.54
C PHE A 336 -46.38 2.70 -19.29
N LEU A 337 -47.71 2.61 -19.27
CA LEU A 337 -48.58 3.58 -19.93
C LEU A 337 -48.46 4.99 -19.33
N GLY A 338 -48.14 5.10 -18.03
CA GLY A 338 -47.89 6.38 -17.38
C GLY A 338 -46.65 7.08 -17.94
N CYS A 339 -45.66 6.31 -18.38
CA CYS A 339 -44.40 6.80 -18.94
C CYS A 339 -44.38 6.88 -20.46
N PHE A 340 -45.34 6.28 -21.16
CA PHE A 340 -45.38 6.23 -22.63
C PHE A 340 -45.33 7.64 -23.24
N SER A 341 -44.20 7.95 -23.87
CA SER A 341 -43.90 9.25 -24.48
C SER A 341 -43.95 9.18 -26.01
N GLY A 342 -43.67 8.00 -26.57
CA GLY A 342 -43.60 7.74 -28.01
C GLY A 342 -42.20 7.94 -28.59
N ALA A 343 -41.99 7.35 -29.77
CA ALA A 343 -40.69 7.28 -30.41
C ALA A 343 -40.00 8.64 -30.56
N ASN A 344 -38.72 8.69 -30.16
CA ASN A 344 -37.83 9.84 -30.12
C ASN A 344 -38.35 10.99 -29.23
N ILE A 345 -39.19 10.71 -28.25
CA ILE A 345 -39.68 11.70 -27.27
C ILE A 345 -39.23 11.26 -25.89
N LEU A 346 -38.23 11.96 -25.33
CA LEU A 346 -37.69 11.66 -24.00
C LEU A 346 -38.82 11.50 -22.97
N ALA A 347 -38.81 10.39 -22.24
CA ALA A 347 -39.83 10.11 -21.24
C ALA A 347 -39.78 11.14 -20.10
N ASP A 348 -40.95 11.54 -19.60
CA ASP A 348 -41.04 12.44 -18.46
C ASP A 348 -40.67 11.67 -17.19
N LYS A 349 -39.51 11.98 -16.60
CA LYS A 349 -39.03 11.32 -15.39
C LYS A 349 -40.00 11.33 -14.20
N THR A 350 -40.98 12.23 -14.19
CA THR A 350 -42.03 12.26 -13.15
C THR A 350 -43.06 11.15 -13.29
N CYS A 351 -43.05 10.39 -14.39
CA CYS A 351 -43.92 9.23 -14.59
C CYS A 351 -43.49 8.00 -13.78
N ASP A 352 -42.25 7.98 -13.29
CA ASP A 352 -41.66 6.87 -12.57
C ASP A 352 -41.46 7.25 -11.10
N ASP A 353 -42.29 6.69 -10.22
CA ASP A 353 -42.25 6.98 -8.79
C ASP A 353 -41.00 6.40 -8.09
N ALA A 354 -40.31 5.44 -8.72
CA ALA A 354 -39.06 4.87 -8.24
C ALA A 354 -37.82 5.67 -8.71
N TYR A 355 -38.03 6.73 -9.49
CA TYR A 355 -37.01 7.64 -10.00
C TYR A 355 -36.49 8.59 -8.90
N GLN A 356 -35.79 8.06 -7.90
CA GLN A 356 -35.08 8.86 -6.87
C GLN A 356 -33.58 8.90 -7.12
#